data_AF-A0A2C6C4Z9-F1
#
_entry.id   AF-A0A2C6C4Z9-F1
#
_cell.length_a   1.000
_cell.length_b   1.000
_cell.length_c   1.000
_cell.angle_alpha   90.00
_cell.angle_beta   90.00
_cell.angle_gamma   90.00
#
_symmetry.space_group_name_H-M   'P 1'
#
loop_
_entity.id
_entity.type
_entity.pdbx_description
1 polymer ?
#
loop_
_entity_poly.entity_id
_entity_poly.type
_entity_poly.pdbx_seq_one_letter_code
_entity_poly.pdbx_strand_id
1 'polypeptide(L)' 'MKDFFDYENAIAVAGAGRKSQYNKAKELLEKMYNNKEKVTISSLAKTLSVSYNTAKNYLYRFLKEELKINIEAKVYNYKR' A
#
# COMPACT_ATOMS: atom_id res chain seq x y z
N MET A 1 -1.63 15.79 -1.16
CA MET A 1 -1.88 14.35 -1.47
C MET A 1 -0.72 13.47 -1.02
N LYS A 2 0.54 13.89 -1.25
CA LYS A 2 1.74 13.24 -0.73
C LYS A 2 1.82 13.14 0.80
N ASP A 3 1.09 13.98 1.54
CA ASP A 3 1.21 14.05 3.02
C ASP A 3 0.34 13.02 3.77
N PHE A 4 -0.60 12.38 3.09
CA PHE A 4 -1.61 11.52 3.71
C PHE A 4 -1.25 10.03 3.67
N PHE A 5 -0.57 9.59 2.62
CA PHE A 5 -0.12 8.21 2.48
C PHE A 5 1.39 8.14 2.56
N ASP A 6 1.89 7.03 3.08
CA ASP A 6 3.31 6.70 3.14
C ASP A 6 3.88 6.34 1.74
N TYR A 7 3.89 7.35 0.87
CA TYR A 7 4.24 7.26 -0.55
C TYR A 7 5.67 6.80 -0.77
N GLU A 8 6.60 7.32 0.01
CA GLU A 8 8.03 7.05 -0.19
C GLU A 8 8.39 5.58 0.09
N ASN A 9 7.60 4.92 0.93
CA ASN A 9 7.82 3.54 1.31
C ASN A 9 6.93 2.55 0.55
N ALA A 10 5.95 3.00 -0.23
CA ALA A 10 5.11 2.17 -1.09
C ALA A 10 5.91 1.74 -2.33
N ILE A 11 6.40 0.50 -2.35
CA ILE A 11 7.20 -0.07 -3.43
C ILE A 11 6.66 -1.47 -3.73
N ALA A 12 6.53 -1.80 -5.02
CA ALA A 12 6.18 -3.14 -5.46
C ALA A 12 7.23 -4.16 -5.00
N VAL A 13 6.84 -5.13 -4.17
CA VAL A 13 7.70 -6.25 -3.81
C VAL A 13 7.47 -7.39 -4.78
N ALA A 14 8.53 -7.86 -5.45
CA ALA A 14 8.49 -9.03 -6.33
C ALA A 14 7.97 -10.25 -5.56
N GLY A 15 7.01 -10.99 -6.14
CA GLY A 15 6.37 -12.10 -5.45
C GLY A 15 5.16 -11.71 -4.59
N ALA A 16 4.45 -10.62 -4.93
CA ALA A 16 3.10 -10.33 -4.43
C ALA A 16 2.06 -11.38 -4.93
N GLY A 17 2.36 -12.67 -4.74
CA GLY A 17 1.48 -13.77 -5.06
C GLY A 17 0.18 -13.61 -4.30
N ARG A 18 -0.94 -13.69 -5.03
CA ARG A 18 -2.33 -13.89 -4.59
C ARG A 18 -2.57 -13.67 -3.09
N LYS A 19 -2.37 -12.46 -2.56
CA LYS A 19 -2.76 -12.19 -1.17
C LYS A 19 -4.27 -11.95 -1.15
N SER A 20 -4.98 -12.98 -0.72
CA SER A 20 -6.38 -12.90 -0.34
C SER A 20 -6.57 -11.71 0.61
N GLN A 21 -7.70 -11.00 0.48
CA GLN A 21 -8.09 -9.82 1.29
C GLN A 21 -7.70 -8.43 0.78
N TYR A 22 -7.22 -8.25 -0.46
CA TYR A 22 -7.07 -6.90 -1.03
C TYR A 22 -8.39 -6.10 -1.02
N ASN A 23 -9.54 -6.74 -1.29
CA ASN A 23 -10.84 -6.04 -1.28
C ASN A 23 -11.13 -5.38 0.08
N LYS A 24 -10.82 -6.05 1.20
CA LYS A 24 -10.95 -5.47 2.55
C LYS A 24 -10.00 -4.29 2.75
N ALA A 25 -8.77 -4.41 2.24
CA ALA A 25 -7.80 -3.32 2.30
C ALA A 25 -8.24 -2.13 1.45
N LYS A 26 -8.83 -2.37 0.28
CA LYS A 26 -9.39 -1.34 -0.61
C LYS A 26 -10.49 -0.56 0.08
N GLU A 27 -11.51 -1.22 0.62
CA GLU A 27 -12.62 -0.56 1.33
C GLU A 27 -12.11 0.33 2.49
N LEU A 28 -11.15 -0.18 3.27
CA LEU A 28 -10.54 0.59 4.34
C LEU A 28 -9.77 1.81 3.81
N LEU A 29 -8.94 1.63 2.78
CA LEU A 29 -8.13 2.71 2.19
C LEU A 29 -9.00 3.78 1.53
N GLU A 30 -10.10 3.40 0.87
CA GLU A 30 -11.09 4.34 0.32
C GLU A 30 -11.73 5.17 1.43
N LYS A 31 -12.15 4.54 2.54
CA LYS A 31 -12.71 5.24 3.68
C LYS A 31 -11.71 6.25 4.28
N MET A 32 -10.47 5.80 4.52
CA MET A 32 -9.42 6.68 5.07
C MET A 32 -9.09 7.84 4.12
N TYR A 33 -9.06 7.56 2.80
CA TYR A 33 -8.87 8.59 1.78
C TYR A 33 -9.99 9.65 1.79
N ASN A 34 -11.25 9.21 1.78
CA ASN A 34 -12.42 10.09 1.80
C ASN A 34 -12.47 10.93 3.09
N ASN A 35 -12.03 10.36 4.21
CA ASN A 35 -11.95 11.04 5.50
C ASN A 35 -10.71 11.94 5.66
N LYS A 36 -9.80 11.98 4.67
CA LYS A 36 -8.50 12.67 4.76
C LYS A 36 -7.66 12.21 5.97
N GLU A 37 -7.79 10.94 6.34
CA GLU A 37 -7.00 10.34 7.41
C GLU A 37 -5.58 10.02 6.94
N LYS A 38 -4.61 10.14 7.84
CA LYS A 38 -3.22 9.76 7.57
C LYS A 38 -3.08 8.23 7.65
N VAL A 39 -2.57 7.62 6.59
CA VAL A 39 -2.34 6.18 6.50
C VAL A 39 -0.85 5.90 6.39
N THR A 40 -0.34 5.19 7.40
CA THR A 40 1.02 4.64 7.39
C THR A 40 0.97 3.15 7.07
N ILE A 41 2.04 2.58 6.51
CA ILE A 41 2.09 1.12 6.27
C ILE A 41 1.97 0.35 7.60
N SER A 42 2.58 0.87 8.67
CA SER A 42 2.52 0.27 10.01
C SER A 42 1.11 0.27 10.61
N SER A 43 0.36 1.36 10.45
CA SER A 43 -1.04 1.42 10.90
C SER A 43 -1.91 0.47 10.07
N LEU A 44 -1.74 0.47 8.75
CA LEU A 44 -2.48 -0.41 7.84
C LEU A 44 -2.22 -1.90 8.14
N ALA A 45 -0.97 -2.28 8.42
CA ALA A 45 -0.58 -3.62 8.82
C ALA A 45 -1.27 -4.07 10.12
N LYS A 46 -1.31 -3.18 11.13
CA LYS A 46 -1.99 -3.44 12.41
C LYS A 46 -3.50 -3.59 12.23
N THR A 47 -4.14 -2.67 11.51
CA THR A 47 -5.61 -2.69 11.31
C THR A 47 -6.07 -3.91 10.53
N LEU A 48 -5.30 -4.33 9.52
CA LEU A 48 -5.64 -5.50 8.70
C LEU A 48 -5.10 -6.82 9.28
N SER A 49 -4.36 -6.79 10.39
CA SER A 49 -3.68 -7.96 10.96
C SER A 49 -2.82 -8.71 9.92
N VAL A 50 -2.05 -7.97 9.14
CA VAL A 50 -1.17 -8.50 8.09
C VAL A 50 0.27 -8.05 8.28
N SER A 51 1.23 -8.74 7.64
CA SER A 51 2.62 -8.30 7.63
C SER A 51 2.78 -6.90 7.02
N TYR A 52 3.82 -6.17 7.45
CA TYR A 52 4.19 -4.88 6.88
C TYR A 52 4.29 -4.92 5.35
N ASN A 53 4.94 -5.94 4.79
CA ASN A 53 5.06 -6.11 3.33
C ASN A 53 3.72 -6.38 2.64
N THR A 54 2.78 -7.07 3.29
CA THR A 54 1.41 -7.22 2.78
C THR A 54 0.73 -5.86 2.70
N ALA A 55 0.76 -5.09 3.80
CA ALA A 55 0.14 -3.77 3.86
C ALA A 55 0.75 -2.81 2.83
N LYS A 56 2.08 -2.84 2.68
CA LYS A 56 2.83 -2.11 1.65
C LYS A 56 2.34 -2.44 0.24
N ASN A 57 2.16 -3.72 -0.08
CA ASN A 57 1.65 -4.15 -1.38
C ASN A 57 0.19 -3.72 -1.61
N TYR A 58 -0.66 -3.78 -0.57
CA TYR A 58 -2.05 -3.31 -0.66
C TYR A 58 -2.11 -1.80 -0.91
N LEU A 59 -1.30 -1.02 -0.18
CA LEU A 59 -1.22 0.42 -0.37
C LEU A 59 -0.70 0.76 -1.78
N TYR A 60 0.38 0.12 -2.22
CA TYR A 60 0.91 0.30 -3.58
C TYR A 60 -0.15 0.02 -4.65
N ARG A 61 -0.86 -1.11 -4.51
CA ARG A 61 -1.91 -1.51 -5.44
C ARG A 61 -3.07 -0.50 -5.47
N PHE A 62 -3.52 -0.02 -4.31
CA PHE A 62 -4.57 0.98 -4.20
C PHE A 62 -4.20 2.30 -4.89
N LEU A 63 -3.00 2.81 -4.59
CA LEU A 63 -2.51 4.06 -5.18
C LEU A 63 -2.39 3.95 -6.71
N LYS A 64 -1.94 2.80 -7.22
CA LYS A 64 -1.77 2.56 -8.65
C LYS A 64 -3.09 2.30 -9.38
N GLU A 65 -3.92 1.39 -8.88
CA GLU A 65 -5.11 0.90 -9.58
C GLU A 65 -6.31 1.84 -9.40
N GLU A 66 -6.55 2.33 -8.18
CA GLU A 66 -7.74 3.12 -7.85
C GLU A 66 -7.49 4.62 -8.03
N LEU A 67 -6.36 5.13 -7.51
CA LEU A 67 -6.03 6.55 -7.59
C LEU A 67 -5.26 6.95 -8.86
N LYS A 68 -4.86 5.98 -9.69
CA LYS A 68 -4.06 6.17 -10.92
C LYS A 68 -2.75 6.91 -10.70
N ILE A 69 -2.14 6.73 -9.52
CA ILE A 69 -0.90 7.37 -9.14
C ILE A 69 0.27 6.45 -9.46
N ASN A 70 1.11 6.89 -10.40
CA ASN A 70 2.32 6.17 -10.77
C ASN A 70 3.39 6.37 -9.70
N ILE A 71 3.60 5.34 -8.90
CA ILE A 71 4.69 5.26 -7.93
C ILE A 71 5.82 4.47 -8.57
N GLU A 72 6.96 5.12 -8.75
CA GLU A 72 8.18 4.45 -9.19
C GLU A 72 8.52 3.34 -8.19
N ALA A 73 8.38 2.10 -8.62
CA ALA A 73 8.84 0.98 -7.82
C ALA A 73 10.37 1.08 -7.74
N LYS A 74 10.91 1.48 -6.57
CA LYS A 74 12.32 1.28 -6.27
C LYS A 74 12.55 -0.23 -6.13
N VAL A 75 12.69 -0.92 -7.25
CA VAL A 75 13.18 -2.29 -7.28
C VAL A 75 14.58 -2.22 -6.69
N TYR A 76 14.72 -2.68 -5.44
CA TYR A 76 16.04 -2.93 -4.88
C TYR A 76 16.64 -4.04 -5.74
N ASN A 77 17.45 -3.65 -6.73
CA ASN A 77 18.41 -4.54 -7.34
C ASN A 77 19.38 -4.92 -6.23
N TYR A 78 19.08 -6.01 -5.51
CA TYR A 78 20.12 -6.71 -4.77
C TYR A 78 21.16 -7.10 -5.82
N LYS A 79 22.25 -6.34 -5.89
CA LYS A 79 23.45 -6.77 -6.62
C LYS A 79 23.85 -8.10 -5.99
N ARG A 80 23.68 -9.17 -6.77
CA ARG A 80 24.14 -10.51 -6.43
C ARG A 80 25.65 -10.58 -6.49
#